data_AF-A0A0L6JN78-F1
#
_entry.id   AF-A0A0L6JN78-F1
#
_cell.length_a   1.000
_cell.length_b   1.000
_cell.length_c   1.000
_cell.angle_alpha   90.00
_cell.angle_beta   90.00
_cell.angle_gamma   90.00
#
_symmetry.space_group_name_H-M   'P 1'
#
loop_
_entity.id
_entity.type
_entity.pdbx_description
1 polymer ?
#
loop_
_entity_poly.entity_id
_entity_poly.type
_entity_poly.pdbx_seq_one_letter_code
_entity_poly.pdbx_strand_id
1 'polypeptide(L)'
;MKRINWIIQSNLIDDKTFEELKKAVTADNASYQEVYVIPFSDGLDIQYNCDVINIFYGTTTLIMNASKVEEYCNGIFFDNQRFQMKKYLDEWENSMLNCDGKVLTISEFVKERHSDNEEFFIRPNDDTKPFSGYVTNFTDFKEKAAWADGQGAVAITIYNRSTTPHFYNDSEIF
;
A
#
# COMPACT_ATOMS: atom_id res chain seq x y z
N MET A 1 -7.97 28.30 14.89
CA MET A 1 -7.62 26.91 14.55
C MET A 1 -8.82 26.31 13.83
N LYS A 2 -8.66 25.63 12.69
CA LYS A 2 -9.80 24.97 12.01
C LYS A 2 -10.29 23.81 12.88
N ARG A 3 -11.61 23.56 12.90
CA ARG A 3 -12.19 22.37 13.56
C ARG A 3 -11.85 21.12 12.75
N ILE A 4 -11.74 19.99 13.43
CA ILE A 4 -11.42 18.69 12.81
C ILE A 4 -12.67 17.82 12.79
N ASN A 5 -12.89 17.13 11.68
CA ASN A 5 -13.91 16.13 11.50
C ASN A 5 -13.26 14.82 11.01
N TRP A 6 -13.45 13.72 11.73
CA TRP A 6 -12.93 12.41 11.35
C TRP A 6 -13.93 11.64 10.51
N ILE A 7 -13.57 11.30 9.27
CA ILE A 7 -14.31 10.41 8.39
C ILE A 7 -13.83 8.98 8.66
N ILE A 8 -14.63 8.18 9.36
CA ILE A 8 -14.22 6.88 9.88
C ILE A 8 -14.99 5.77 9.17
N GLN A 9 -14.27 4.85 8.54
CA GLN A 9 -14.87 3.65 7.94
C GLN A 9 -15.40 2.71 9.03
N SER A 10 -16.71 2.44 9.04
CA SER A 10 -17.32 1.62 10.10
C SER A 10 -17.41 0.13 9.76
N ASN A 11 -17.42 -0.25 8.48
CA ASN A 11 -17.77 -1.61 8.06
C ASN A 11 -16.66 -2.66 8.16
N LEU A 12 -15.45 -2.28 8.57
CA LEU A 12 -14.29 -3.17 8.70
C LEU A 12 -13.55 -3.03 10.05
N ILE A 13 -14.13 -2.28 10.98
CA ILE A 13 -13.64 -2.10 12.34
C ILE A 13 -14.64 -2.81 13.26
N ASP A 14 -14.16 -3.55 14.26
CA ASP A 14 -15.06 -4.15 15.24
C ASP A 14 -15.70 -3.06 16.13
N ASP A 15 -16.92 -3.31 16.60
CA ASP A 15 -17.71 -2.33 17.35
C ASP A 15 -16.95 -1.75 18.56
N LYS A 16 -16.17 -2.58 19.26
CA LYS A 16 -15.43 -2.13 20.45
C LYS A 16 -14.36 -1.12 20.07
N THR A 17 -13.51 -1.46 19.10
CA THR A 17 -12.46 -0.57 18.60
C THR A 17 -13.06 0.72 18.02
N PHE A 18 -14.19 0.61 17.34
CA PHE A 18 -14.89 1.76 16.76
C PHE A 18 -15.43 2.71 17.84
N GLU A 19 -16.02 2.19 18.92
CA GLU A 19 -16.45 3.00 20.06
C GLU A 19 -15.28 3.66 20.81
N GLU A 20 -14.15 2.97 20.95
CA GLU A 20 -12.93 3.54 21.54
C GLU A 20 -12.39 4.70 20.69
N LEU A 21 -12.41 4.56 19.37
CA LEU A 21 -11.99 5.61 18.44
C LEU A 21 -12.91 6.84 18.53
N LYS A 22 -14.24 6.64 18.57
CA LYS A 22 -15.21 7.74 18.74
C LYS A 22 -15.00 8.50 20.05
N LYS A 23 -14.71 7.78 21.15
CA LYS A 23 -14.38 8.40 22.44
C LYS A 23 -13.10 9.22 22.36
N ALA A 24 -12.06 8.72 21.70
CA ALA A 24 -10.81 9.46 21.54
C ALA A 24 -11.00 10.74 20.72
N VAL A 25 -11.70 10.66 19.58
CA VAL A 25 -11.99 11.81 18.71
C VAL A 25 -12.78 12.89 19.45
N THR A 26 -13.82 12.49 20.19
CA THR A 26 -14.66 13.43 20.93
C THR A 26 -13.97 14.05 22.14
N ALA A 27 -13.06 13.32 22.81
CA ALA A 27 -12.24 13.84 23.90
C ALA A 27 -11.33 15.02 23.45
N ASP A 28 -10.92 15.02 22.18
CA ASP A 28 -10.11 16.08 21.57
C ASP A 28 -10.95 17.25 20.99
N ASN A 29 -12.25 17.33 21.29
CA ASN A 29 -13.19 18.31 20.73
C ASN A 29 -13.30 18.27 19.19
N ALA A 30 -13.01 17.13 18.57
CA ALA A 30 -13.24 16.90 17.15
C ALA A 30 -14.59 16.20 16.93
N SER A 31 -15.17 16.35 15.74
CA SER A 31 -16.35 15.60 15.32
C SER A 31 -15.95 14.35 14.54
N TYR A 32 -16.91 13.45 14.31
CA TYR A 32 -16.72 12.33 13.39
C TYR A 32 -17.96 12.13 12.51
N GLN A 33 -17.75 11.50 11.37
CA GLN A 33 -18.75 10.98 10.46
C GLN A 33 -18.41 9.51 10.18
N GLU A 34 -19.39 8.63 10.34
CA GLU A 34 -19.25 7.23 9.98
C GLU A 34 -19.49 7.06 8.49
N VAL A 35 -18.66 6.27 7.81
CA VAL A 35 -18.82 5.97 6.39
C VAL A 35 -18.78 4.47 6.15
N TYR A 36 -19.64 4.01 5.24
CA TYR A 36 -19.64 2.63 4.77
C TYR A 36 -18.94 2.57 3.41
N VAL A 37 -17.85 1.81 3.31
CA VAL A 37 -17.11 1.67 2.04
C VAL A 37 -17.35 0.29 1.48
N ILE A 38 -18.00 0.23 0.33
CA ILE A 38 -18.24 -1.03 -0.39
C ILE A 38 -16.91 -1.46 -1.03
N PRO A 39 -16.44 -2.70 -0.81
CA PRO A 39 -15.27 -3.23 -1.48
C PRO A 39 -15.40 -3.08 -3.01
N PHE A 40 -14.30 -2.67 -3.65
CA PHE A 40 -14.22 -2.49 -5.11
C PHE A 40 -15.14 -1.40 -5.71
N SER A 41 -15.73 -0.54 -4.88
CA SER A 41 -16.44 0.66 -5.35
C SER A 41 -15.50 1.86 -5.44
N ASP A 42 -15.70 2.69 -6.46
CA ASP A 42 -14.98 3.97 -6.62
C ASP A 42 -15.70 5.16 -5.95
N GLY A 43 -16.96 4.96 -5.52
CA GLY A 43 -17.79 6.02 -4.94
C GLY A 43 -17.55 6.20 -3.44
N LEU A 44 -17.55 7.46 -3.00
CA LEU A 44 -17.56 7.85 -1.59
C LEU A 44 -18.82 8.67 -1.31
N ASP A 45 -19.74 8.09 -0.55
CA ASP A 45 -20.90 8.82 -0.04
C ASP A 45 -20.54 9.50 1.28
N ILE A 46 -20.05 10.74 1.18
CA ILE A 46 -19.54 11.51 2.31
C ILE A 46 -20.19 12.88 2.33
N GLN A 47 -20.69 13.28 3.50
CA GLN A 47 -21.13 14.64 3.74
C GLN A 47 -19.91 15.54 3.99
N TYR A 48 -19.31 16.01 2.89
CA TYR A 48 -18.14 16.87 2.98
C TYR A 48 -18.50 18.26 3.54
N ASN A 49 -17.70 18.72 4.50
CA ASN A 49 -17.79 20.05 5.06
C ASN A 49 -16.48 20.82 4.79
N CYS A 50 -16.56 21.87 3.96
CA CYS A 50 -15.39 22.66 3.57
C CYS A 50 -14.87 23.63 4.66
N ASP A 51 -15.65 23.86 5.72
CA ASP A 51 -15.28 24.75 6.84
C ASP A 51 -14.43 24.06 7.92
N VAL A 52 -14.22 22.74 7.77
CA VAL A 52 -13.47 21.91 8.72
C VAL A 52 -12.37 21.12 7.99
N ILE A 53 -11.41 20.59 8.74
CA ILE A 53 -10.43 19.64 8.21
C ILE A 53 -11.02 18.25 8.35
N ASN A 54 -11.27 17.58 7.22
CA ASN A 54 -11.79 16.21 7.18
C ASN A 54 -10.62 15.21 7.15
N ILE A 55 -10.37 14.52 8.26
CA ILE A 55 -9.33 13.49 8.38
C ILE A 55 -9.94 12.13 8.10
N PHE A 56 -9.34 11.36 7.20
CA PHE A 56 -9.87 10.05 6.81
C PHE A 56 -9.17 8.91 7.56
N TYR A 57 -9.95 7.97 8.09
CA TYR A 57 -9.44 6.79 8.78
C TYR A 57 -10.19 5.53 8.30
N GLY A 58 -9.44 4.57 7.77
CA GLY A 58 -10.00 3.32 7.27
C GLY A 58 -9.02 2.59 6.35
N THR A 59 -9.58 1.80 5.44
CA THR A 59 -8.80 0.99 4.49
C THR A 59 -8.11 1.81 3.40
N THR A 60 -7.12 1.19 2.74
CA THR A 60 -6.48 1.73 1.55
C THR A 60 -7.49 2.15 0.49
N THR A 61 -8.59 1.42 0.30
CA THR A 61 -9.66 1.78 -0.67
C THR A 61 -10.30 3.13 -0.33
N LEU A 62 -10.64 3.39 0.94
CA LEU A 62 -11.18 4.68 1.38
C LEU A 62 -10.20 5.81 1.07
N ILE A 63 -8.94 5.64 1.49
CA ILE A 63 -7.90 6.66 1.35
C ILE A 63 -7.60 6.94 -0.12
N MET A 64 -7.49 5.89 -0.95
CA MET A 64 -7.27 6.03 -2.38
C MET A 64 -8.44 6.74 -3.06
N ASN A 65 -9.69 6.36 -2.79
CA ASN A 65 -10.83 7.04 -3.39
C ASN A 65 -10.93 8.50 -2.94
N ALA A 66 -10.63 8.79 -1.67
CA ALA A 66 -10.66 10.15 -1.17
C ALA A 66 -9.52 11.00 -1.76
N SER A 67 -8.34 10.42 -2.00
CA SER A 67 -7.22 11.11 -2.64
C SER A 67 -7.48 11.53 -4.10
N LYS A 68 -8.49 10.94 -4.76
CA LYS A 68 -8.92 11.33 -6.13
C LYS A 68 -9.79 12.59 -6.13
N VAL A 69 -10.27 13.04 -4.98
CA VAL A 69 -11.16 14.21 -4.82
C VAL A 69 -10.34 15.38 -4.27
N GLU A 70 -10.18 16.44 -5.06
CA GLU A 70 -9.31 17.58 -4.74
C GLU A 70 -9.69 18.23 -3.40
N GLU A 71 -10.98 18.34 -3.12
CA GLU A 71 -11.51 18.91 -1.90
C GLU A 71 -11.05 18.15 -0.63
N TYR A 72 -10.79 16.85 -0.75
CA TYR A 72 -10.47 16.00 0.40
C TYR A 72 -8.99 15.99 0.76
N CYS A 73 -8.12 16.52 -0.10
CA CYS A 73 -6.67 16.40 0.00
C CYS A 73 -6.08 16.92 1.33
N ASN A 74 -6.74 17.88 1.99
CA ASN A 74 -6.23 18.52 3.21
C ASN A 74 -6.21 17.64 4.47
N GLY A 75 -6.87 16.48 4.47
CA GLY A 75 -6.83 15.53 5.58
C GLY A 75 -6.56 14.09 5.15
N ILE A 76 -5.95 13.94 3.97
CA ILE A 76 -5.44 12.67 3.46
C ILE A 76 -3.95 12.58 3.78
N PHE A 77 -3.60 11.61 4.62
CA PHE A 77 -2.21 11.31 4.99
C PHE A 77 -1.63 10.22 4.07
N PHE A 78 -1.75 10.40 2.76
CA PHE A 78 -1.27 9.48 1.75
C PHE A 78 -0.78 10.24 0.52
N ASP A 79 0.37 9.85 0.01
CA ASP A 79 0.97 10.40 -1.21
C ASP A 79 1.55 9.24 -2.02
N ASN A 80 0.91 8.89 -3.14
CA ASN A 80 1.31 7.76 -3.97
C ASN A 80 2.73 7.91 -4.57
N GLN A 81 3.28 9.12 -4.62
CA GLN A 81 4.67 9.35 -5.06
C GLN A 81 5.68 9.14 -3.94
N ARG A 82 5.26 9.26 -2.67
CA ARG A 82 6.12 9.05 -1.49
C ARG A 82 5.99 7.64 -0.92
N PHE A 83 4.81 7.03 -1.00
CA PHE A 83 4.53 5.67 -0.53
C PHE A 83 4.94 4.62 -1.59
N GLN A 84 6.24 4.59 -1.89
CA GLN A 84 6.82 3.64 -2.84
C GLN A 84 8.01 2.92 -2.20
N MET A 85 8.18 1.62 -2.45
CA MET A 85 9.31 0.86 -1.90
C MET A 85 10.66 1.46 -2.31
N LYS A 86 10.76 1.96 -3.55
CA LYS A 86 11.94 2.70 -4.01
C LYS A 86 12.32 3.85 -3.07
N LYS A 87 11.35 4.63 -2.59
CA LYS A 87 11.61 5.76 -1.69
C LYS A 87 12.15 5.28 -0.35
N TYR A 88 11.64 4.17 0.19
CA TYR A 88 12.17 3.61 1.42
C TYR A 88 13.60 3.10 1.23
N LEU A 89 13.90 2.43 0.12
CA LEU A 89 15.26 1.98 -0.21
C LEU A 89 16.22 3.16 -0.37
N ASP A 90 15.81 4.21 -1.09
CA ASP A 90 16.63 5.41 -1.33
C ASP A 90 16.95 6.16 -0.02
N GLU A 91 16.00 6.24 0.92
CA GLU A 91 16.15 7.07 2.13
C GLU A 91 16.76 6.31 3.32
N TRP A 92 16.45 5.01 3.46
CA TRP A 92 16.83 4.23 4.65
C TRP A 92 17.99 3.28 4.36
N GLU A 93 18.29 3.03 3.08
CA GLU A 93 19.43 2.25 2.59
C GLU A 93 19.66 0.97 3.42
N ASN A 94 20.85 0.81 4.01
CA ASN A 94 21.28 -0.34 4.80
C ASN A 94 20.51 -0.53 6.13
N SER A 95 19.62 0.40 6.50
CA SER A 95 18.74 0.26 7.67
C SER A 95 17.49 -0.56 7.36
N MET A 96 17.19 -0.80 6.08
CA MET A 96 16.09 -1.64 5.64
C MET A 96 16.47 -3.12 5.74
N LEU A 97 15.56 -3.96 6.25
CA LEU A 97 15.74 -5.42 6.27
C LEU A 97 16.02 -5.99 4.87
N ASN A 98 15.47 -5.32 3.87
CA ASN A 98 15.44 -5.68 2.47
C ASN A 98 16.26 -4.69 1.61
N CYS A 99 17.34 -4.15 2.19
CA CYS A 99 18.19 -3.13 1.58
C CYS A 99 18.87 -3.55 0.28
N ASP A 100 19.00 -4.85 0.02
CA ASP A 100 19.54 -5.43 -1.22
C ASP A 100 18.50 -5.54 -2.35
N GLY A 101 17.26 -5.12 -2.07
CA GLY A 101 16.19 -5.08 -3.05
C GLY A 101 16.48 -4.15 -4.22
N LYS A 102 16.17 -4.61 -5.43
CA LYS A 102 16.21 -3.77 -6.63
C LYS A 102 14.80 -3.42 -7.07
N VAL A 103 14.57 -2.17 -7.45
CA VAL A 103 13.35 -1.74 -8.14
C VAL A 103 13.62 -1.69 -9.63
N LEU A 104 13.00 -2.61 -10.37
CA LEU A 104 13.18 -2.79 -11.80
C LEU A 104 11.83 -2.89 -12.49
N THR A 105 11.77 -2.54 -13.77
CA THR A 105 10.67 -2.98 -14.64
C THR A 105 10.79 -4.47 -14.93
N ILE A 106 9.67 -5.11 -15.28
CA ILE A 106 9.65 -6.51 -15.75
C ILE A 106 10.66 -6.70 -16.91
N SER A 107 10.67 -5.79 -17.88
CA SER A 107 11.52 -5.89 -19.06
C SER A 107 13.02 -5.73 -18.76
N GLU A 108 13.37 -4.98 -17.70
CA GLU A 108 14.76 -4.89 -17.23
C GLU A 108 15.18 -6.19 -16.54
N PHE A 109 14.35 -6.73 -15.65
CA PHE A 109 14.70 -7.93 -14.89
C PHE A 109 14.82 -9.17 -15.78
N VAL A 110 13.95 -9.34 -16.78
CA VAL A 110 14.04 -10.45 -17.76
C VAL A 110 15.34 -10.43 -18.57
N LYS A 111 15.99 -9.27 -18.70
CA LYS A 111 17.28 -9.13 -19.41
C LYS A 111 18.49 -9.40 -18.51
N GLU A 112 18.31 -9.49 -17.19
CA GLU A 112 19.39 -9.86 -16.27
C GLU A 112 19.78 -11.33 -16.49
N ARG A 113 21.01 -11.69 -16.09
CA ARG A 113 21.53 -13.06 -16.18
C ARG A 113 21.45 -13.72 -14.83
N HIS A 114 20.48 -14.62 -14.68
CA HIS A 114 20.26 -15.43 -13.49
C HIS A 114 20.24 -16.90 -13.85
N SER A 115 20.49 -17.75 -12.85
CA SER A 115 20.28 -19.19 -13.06
C SER A 115 18.78 -19.49 -13.08
N ASP A 116 18.35 -20.45 -13.89
CA ASP A 116 16.93 -20.76 -14.09
C ASP A 116 16.20 -21.14 -12.79
N ASN A 117 16.92 -21.72 -11.83
CA ASN A 117 16.38 -22.14 -10.52
C ASN A 117 16.62 -21.11 -9.39
N GLU A 118 17.18 -19.94 -9.71
CA GLU A 118 17.41 -18.89 -8.71
C GLU A 118 16.08 -18.31 -8.24
N GLU A 119 15.87 -18.28 -6.92
CA GLU A 119 14.62 -17.82 -6.31
C GLU A 119 14.65 -16.32 -6.02
N PHE A 120 13.55 -15.67 -6.38
CA PHE A 120 13.32 -14.25 -6.14
C PHE A 120 12.00 -14.03 -5.42
N PHE A 121 12.01 -13.16 -4.41
CA PHE A 121 10.78 -12.55 -3.91
C PHE A 121 10.45 -11.33 -4.77
N ILE A 122 9.23 -11.27 -5.29
CA ILE A 122 8.78 -10.23 -6.21
C ILE A 122 7.52 -9.58 -5.63
N ARG A 123 7.49 -8.25 -5.59
CA ARG A 123 6.32 -7.48 -5.17
C ARG A 123 6.14 -6.20 -6.00
N PRO A 124 4.94 -5.60 -6.02
CA PRO A 124 4.75 -4.26 -6.59
C PRO A 124 5.65 -3.23 -5.88
N ASN A 125 6.14 -2.24 -6.64
CA ASN A 125 6.84 -1.09 -6.07
C ASN A 125 5.87 -0.12 -5.36
N ASP A 126 4.65 0.02 -5.88
CA ASP A 126 3.62 0.81 -5.20
C ASP A 126 3.11 0.08 -3.95
N ASP A 127 2.64 0.85 -2.97
CA ASP A 127 2.03 0.32 -1.76
C ASP A 127 0.52 0.10 -1.90
N THR A 128 -0.01 0.19 -3.13
CA THR A 128 -1.44 -0.07 -3.40
C THR A 128 -1.76 -1.57 -3.36
N LYS A 129 -0.72 -2.41 -3.21
CA LYS A 129 -0.80 -3.87 -3.07
C LYS A 129 -1.70 -4.52 -4.13
N PRO A 130 -1.49 -4.26 -5.45
CA PRO A 130 -2.25 -4.95 -6.49
C PRO A 130 -2.07 -6.47 -6.42
N PHE A 131 -0.99 -6.94 -5.80
CA PHE A 131 -0.82 -8.30 -5.28
C PHE A 131 0.12 -8.31 -4.06
N SER A 132 0.04 -9.36 -3.23
CA SER A 132 0.76 -9.47 -1.94
C SER A 132 2.26 -9.78 -2.06
N GLY A 133 2.82 -9.78 -3.27
CA GLY A 133 4.13 -10.34 -3.58
C GLY A 133 4.14 -11.88 -3.52
N TYR A 134 5.16 -12.49 -4.11
CA TYR A 134 5.34 -13.95 -4.12
C TYR A 134 6.80 -14.34 -4.40
N VAL A 135 7.16 -15.57 -4.07
CA VAL A 135 8.45 -16.18 -4.44
C VAL A 135 8.30 -16.97 -5.72
N THR A 136 9.28 -16.87 -6.63
CA THR A 136 9.30 -17.60 -7.90
C THR A 136 10.75 -17.84 -8.33
N ASN A 137 10.99 -18.87 -9.13
CA ASN A 137 12.28 -19.02 -9.81
C ASN A 137 12.34 -18.13 -11.07
N PHE A 138 13.55 -17.94 -11.61
CA PHE A 138 13.78 -17.08 -12.78
C PHE A 138 13.05 -17.56 -14.04
N THR A 139 12.99 -18.87 -14.28
CA THR A 139 12.29 -19.45 -15.44
C THR A 139 10.80 -19.17 -15.40
N ASP A 140 10.14 -19.50 -14.29
CA ASP A 140 8.71 -19.28 -14.07
C ASP A 140 8.38 -17.78 -14.15
N PHE A 141 9.28 -16.91 -13.67
CA PHE A 141 9.11 -15.48 -13.81
C PHE A 141 9.12 -15.04 -15.27
N LYS A 142 10.08 -15.48 -16.09
CA LYS A 142 10.15 -15.15 -17.52
C LYS A 142 8.87 -15.55 -18.27
N GLU A 143 8.32 -16.73 -17.95
CA GLU A 143 7.07 -17.20 -18.54
C GLU A 143 5.89 -16.29 -18.16
N LYS A 144 5.76 -15.91 -16.89
CA LYS A 144 4.73 -14.97 -16.41
C LYS A 144 4.91 -13.57 -17.00
N ALA A 145 6.14 -13.11 -17.11
CA ALA A 145 6.50 -11.80 -17.66
C ALA A 145 6.09 -11.68 -19.13
N ALA A 146 6.30 -12.72 -19.93
CA ALA A 146 5.88 -12.76 -21.33
C ALA A 146 4.36 -12.58 -21.51
N TRP A 147 3.56 -13.03 -20.54
CA TRP A 147 2.12 -12.80 -20.51
C TRP A 147 1.76 -11.36 -20.10
N ALA A 148 2.54 -10.76 -19.20
CA ALA A 148 2.29 -9.43 -18.64
C ALA A 148 2.70 -8.25 -19.53
N ASP A 149 3.63 -8.44 -20.48
CA ASP A 149 4.16 -7.37 -21.35
C ASP A 149 3.09 -6.69 -22.23
N GLY A 150 1.88 -7.26 -22.31
CA GLY A 150 0.69 -6.64 -22.94
C GLY A 150 -0.15 -5.71 -22.04
N GLN A 151 0.17 -5.57 -20.75
CA GLN A 151 -0.67 -4.89 -19.74
C GLN A 151 -0.07 -3.57 -19.21
N GLY A 152 1.12 -3.17 -19.69
CA GLY A 152 1.81 -1.94 -19.27
C GLY A 152 3.00 -2.18 -18.33
N ALA A 153 3.86 -1.17 -18.18
CA ALA A 153 5.10 -1.28 -17.41
C ALA A 153 4.81 -1.29 -15.89
N VAL A 154 5.11 -2.40 -15.23
CA VAL A 154 5.05 -2.52 -13.76
C VAL A 154 6.46 -2.52 -13.19
N ALA A 155 6.74 -1.56 -12.30
CA ALA A 155 7.95 -1.61 -11.48
C ALA A 155 7.73 -2.60 -10.33
N ILE A 156 8.63 -3.58 -10.22
CA ILE A 156 8.63 -4.60 -9.17
C ILE A 156 9.86 -4.42 -8.29
N THR A 157 9.72 -4.72 -7.01
CA THR A 157 10.88 -4.90 -6.13
C THR A 157 11.24 -6.37 -6.08
N ILE A 158 12.50 -6.67 -6.34
CA ILE A 158 13.05 -8.02 -6.44
C ILE A 158 14.14 -8.20 -5.39
N TYR A 159 14.12 -9.33 -4.72
CA TYR A 159 15.13 -9.72 -3.73
C TYR A 159 15.62 -11.12 -4.03
N ASN A 160 16.93 -11.31 -3.97
CA ASN A 160 17.54 -12.61 -4.21
C ASN A 160 17.68 -13.39 -2.89
N ARG A 161 16.92 -14.47 -2.77
CA ARG A 161 16.85 -15.24 -1.52
C ARG A 161 18.21 -15.83 -1.11
N SER A 162 19.10 -16.09 -2.06
CA SER A 162 20.44 -16.64 -1.77
C SER A 162 21.39 -15.63 -1.13
N THR A 163 21.14 -14.33 -1.32
CA THR A 163 21.96 -13.24 -0.77
C THR A 163 21.27 -12.45 0.34
N THR A 164 19.95 -12.61 0.51
CA THR A 164 19.19 -11.98 1.59
C THR A 164 18.94 -12.99 2.73
N PRO A 165 19.74 -13.00 3.81
CA PRO A 165 19.67 -14.01 4.88
C PRO A 165 18.42 -13.93 5.77
N HIS A 166 17.42 -13.10 5.45
CA HIS A 166 16.30 -12.77 6.33
C HIS A 166 14.90 -13.08 5.77
N PHE A 167 14.78 -13.86 4.70
CA PHE A 167 13.47 -14.38 4.29
C PHE A 167 12.99 -15.45 5.27
N TYR A 168 12.04 -15.08 6.14
CA TYR A 168 11.40 -15.95 7.12
C TYR A 168 10.89 -17.25 6.49
N ASN A 169 10.99 -18.35 7.25
CA ASN A 169 10.27 -19.58 6.94
C ASN A 169 8.75 -19.28 6.95
N ASP A 170 8.03 -19.81 5.96
CA ASP A 170 6.57 -19.65 5.76
C ASP A 170 5.69 -20.14 6.94
N SER A 171 6.30 -20.61 8.03
CA SER A 171 5.61 -21.15 9.21
C SER A 171 5.37 -20.16 10.35
N GLU A 172 5.86 -18.92 10.27
CA GLU A 172 5.79 -17.96 11.39
C GLU A 172 4.87 -16.75 11.16
N ILE A 173 4.05 -16.76 10.11
CA ILE A 173 3.08 -15.68 9.85
C ILE A 173 1.68 -16.28 9.69
N PHE A 174 1.06 -16.70 10.79
CA PHE A 174 -0.39 -16.71 11.02
C PHE A 174 -0.69 -16.56 12.51
#